data_AF-A0AA87ZEP8-F1
#
_entry.id   AF-A0AA87ZEP8-F1
#
_cell.length_a   1.000
_cell.length_b   1.000
_cell.length_c   1.000
_cell.angle_alpha   90.00
_cell.angle_beta   90.00
_cell.angle_gamma   90.00
#
_symmetry.space_group_name_H-M   'P 1'
#
loop_
_entity.id
_entity.type
_entity.pdbx_description
1 polymer ?
#
loop_
_entity_poly.entity_id
_entity_poly.type
_entity_poly.pdbx_seq_one_letter_code
_entity_poly.pdbx_strand_id
1 'polypeptide(L)'
;MMCCFLVVAGLRVYRRSDQETAELAGGFPVYSIPAEVDLRVLGENDLPSRPPPGYIALSAEYFRAGLRLPLHPFLRRALMRLNVAPAQLNANAYRNLVGCFILWAKNFAAELPFRAFQNLYRMKSAPSSAGSYYFQGFKGTFVAKCPDSDKQFKHLWFYAGGMWLHGHLAQNELPWSERVPVVFRNGYVWTRAPHIRETIRDMVVGIQNLAEHERDQRTLLDQSSLSEHGWLAFASTSQMPSVRRPEPVTVARMPEPTVHYRSRSTAAPAEAASDQPET
;
A
#
# COMPACT_ATOMS: atom_id res chain seq x y z
N MET A 1 -36.03 10.97 15.38
CA MET A 1 -35.15 10.19 16.28
C MET A 1 -35.07 8.77 15.75
N MET A 2 -34.00 8.40 15.05
CA MET A 2 -33.66 6.99 14.79
C MET A 2 -32.13 6.89 14.86
N CYS A 3 -31.64 6.38 15.98
CA CYS A 3 -30.25 6.00 16.17
C CYS A 3 -30.00 4.68 15.42
N CYS A 4 -29.19 4.71 14.38
CA CYS A 4 -28.59 3.49 13.83
C CYS A 4 -27.39 3.11 14.69
N PHE A 5 -27.56 2.11 15.55
CA PHE A 5 -26.46 1.48 16.29
C PHE A 5 -25.72 0.49 15.38
N LEU A 6 -24.39 0.53 15.38
CA LEU A 6 -23.55 -0.39 14.62
C LEU A 6 -22.79 -1.31 15.60
N VAL A 7 -23.32 -2.50 15.84
CA VAL A 7 -22.57 -3.60 16.47
C VAL A 7 -21.80 -4.31 15.35
N VAL A 8 -20.49 -4.11 15.28
CA VAL A 8 -19.62 -4.75 14.28
C VAL A 8 -18.88 -5.91 14.95
N ALA A 9 -18.87 -7.07 14.29
CA ALA A 9 -18.12 -8.28 14.61
C ALA A 9 -16.76 -8.02 15.33
N GLY A 10 -16.80 -7.98 16.66
CA GLY A 10 -15.63 -7.80 17.52
C GLY A 10 -14.88 -6.46 17.41
N LEU A 11 -15.46 -5.43 16.79
CA LEU A 11 -14.84 -4.11 16.64
C LEU A 11 -15.67 -3.04 17.38
N ARG A 12 -15.09 -2.48 18.44
CA ARG A 12 -15.69 -1.39 19.24
C ARG A 12 -15.91 -0.15 18.39
N VAL A 13 -17.16 0.20 18.11
CA VAL A 13 -17.56 1.53 17.64
C VAL A 13 -18.60 2.04 18.65
N TYR A 14 -18.17 2.77 19.69
CA TYR A 14 -19.05 3.21 20.79
C TYR A 14 -19.49 4.66 20.69
N ARG A 15 -20.79 4.91 20.78
CA ARG A 15 -21.33 6.14 21.35
C ARG A 15 -22.01 5.80 22.69
N ARG A 16 -21.81 6.68 23.68
CA ARG A 16 -22.07 6.50 25.12
C ARG A 16 -23.57 6.52 25.50
N SER A 17 -24.04 5.47 26.20
CA SER A 17 -24.81 5.53 27.46
C SER A 17 -25.18 4.12 27.96
N ASP A 18 -24.46 3.70 29.01
CA ASP A 18 -24.78 2.86 30.18
C ASP A 18 -25.52 1.51 30.08
N GLN A 19 -24.91 0.55 30.81
CA GLN A 19 -25.52 -0.55 31.58
C GLN A 19 -25.89 -1.90 30.94
N GLU A 20 -25.51 -2.17 29.69
CA GLU A 20 -25.39 -3.56 29.16
C GLU A 20 -23.93 -3.95 28.91
N THR A 21 -23.02 -3.35 29.69
CA THR A 21 -21.57 -3.36 29.50
C THR A 21 -20.82 -4.58 30.08
N ALA A 22 -21.51 -5.56 30.68
CA ALA A 22 -20.84 -6.61 31.46
C ALA A 22 -20.94 -8.05 30.89
N GLU A 23 -21.98 -8.42 30.13
CA GLU A 23 -22.19 -9.83 29.73
C GLU A 23 -21.75 -10.17 28.30
N LEU A 24 -21.28 -9.18 27.52
CA LEU A 24 -20.75 -9.39 26.17
C LEU A 24 -19.24 -9.08 26.05
N ALA A 25 -18.57 -8.93 27.19
CA ALA A 25 -17.11 -8.77 27.31
C ALA A 25 -16.33 -10.08 27.03
N GLY A 26 -17.00 -11.16 26.65
CA GLY A 26 -16.40 -12.45 26.30
C GLY A 26 -15.83 -12.52 24.87
N GLY A 27 -15.00 -11.56 24.47
CA GLY A 27 -14.17 -11.74 23.28
C GLY A 27 -13.82 -10.48 22.50
N PHE A 28 -12.56 -10.09 22.57
CA PHE A 28 -11.83 -9.41 21.49
C PHE A 28 -10.77 -10.33 20.86
N PRO A 29 -11.15 -11.37 20.08
CA PRO A 29 -10.20 -12.35 19.58
C PRO A 29 -10.04 -12.34 18.04
N VAL A 30 -10.80 -11.54 17.27
CA VAL A 30 -10.93 -11.78 15.82
C VAL A 30 -9.81 -11.17 14.96
N TYR A 31 -9.28 -9.99 15.31
CA TYR A 31 -8.22 -9.32 14.50
C TYR A 31 -7.09 -8.67 15.30
N SER A 32 -7.08 -8.79 16.63
CA SER A 32 -6.03 -8.27 17.52
C SER A 32 -5.62 -6.81 17.26
N ILE A 33 -6.61 -5.90 17.13
CA ILE A 33 -6.30 -4.47 17.00
C ILE A 33 -5.69 -3.97 18.33
N PRO A 34 -4.53 -3.29 18.31
CA PRO A 34 -3.90 -2.77 19.52
C PRO A 34 -4.79 -1.78 20.26
N ALA A 35 -4.72 -1.77 21.60
CA ALA A 35 -5.52 -0.88 22.44
C ALA A 35 -5.17 0.61 22.23
N GLU A 36 -3.98 0.88 21.69
CA GLU A 36 -3.46 2.21 21.37
C GLU A 36 -3.99 2.76 20.03
N VAL A 37 -4.81 1.99 19.31
CA VAL A 37 -5.52 2.46 18.12
C VAL A 37 -6.88 3.01 18.54
N ASP A 38 -7.06 4.31 18.34
CA ASP A 38 -8.32 4.98 18.64
C ASP A 38 -9.33 4.75 17.53
N LEU A 39 -10.39 3.99 17.81
CA LEU A 39 -11.51 3.80 16.90
C LEU A 39 -12.59 4.84 17.17
N ARG A 40 -12.89 5.68 16.17
CA ARG A 40 -13.89 6.74 16.27
C ARG A 40 -15.16 6.41 15.48
N VAL A 41 -16.30 6.66 16.13
CA VAL A 41 -17.64 6.60 15.53
C VAL A 41 -17.84 7.73 14.53
N LEU A 42 -18.57 7.42 13.46
CA LEU A 42 -18.93 8.39 12.44
C LEU A 42 -20.04 9.34 12.93
N GLY A 43 -19.83 10.64 12.69
CA GLY A 43 -20.86 11.66 12.74
C GLY A 43 -21.60 11.81 11.40
N GLU A 44 -22.61 12.68 11.39
CA GLU A 44 -23.50 12.91 10.24
C GLU A 44 -22.78 13.44 8.98
N ASN A 45 -21.70 14.22 9.17
CA ASN A 45 -20.95 14.85 8.08
C ASN A 45 -19.57 14.21 7.85
N ASP A 46 -19.30 13.08 8.50
CA ASP A 46 -18.00 12.41 8.37
C ASP A 46 -17.91 11.75 7.00
N LEU A 47 -16.78 11.96 6.32
CA LEU A 47 -16.50 11.41 4.99
C LEU A 47 -15.19 10.61 5.00
N PRO A 48 -15.13 9.45 4.33
CA PRO A 48 -13.89 8.69 4.26
C PRO A 48 -12.80 9.43 3.46
N SER A 49 -13.21 10.37 2.60
CA SER A 49 -12.30 11.20 1.80
C SER A 49 -11.58 12.29 2.56
N ARG A 50 -12.10 12.68 3.74
CA ARG A 50 -11.62 13.78 4.56
C ARG A 50 -11.64 13.40 6.05
N PRO A 51 -10.80 12.44 6.48
CA PRO A 51 -10.70 12.13 7.90
C PRO A 51 -10.19 13.33 8.71
N PRO A 52 -10.54 13.41 10.01
CA PRO A 52 -9.95 14.37 10.93
C PRO A 52 -8.41 14.26 10.98
N PRO A 53 -7.69 15.32 11.37
CA PRO A 53 -6.24 15.27 11.54
C PRO A 53 -5.81 14.13 12.48
N GLY A 54 -4.83 13.33 12.05
CA GLY A 54 -4.33 12.17 12.81
C GLY A 54 -5.09 10.85 12.56
N TYR A 55 -6.22 10.89 11.85
CA TYR A 55 -7.03 9.71 11.55
C TYR A 55 -6.90 9.25 10.09
N ILE A 56 -7.18 7.97 9.87
CA ILE A 56 -7.48 7.39 8.56
C ILE A 56 -8.88 6.78 8.55
N ALA A 57 -9.51 6.73 7.38
CA ALA A 57 -10.73 5.96 7.20
C ALA A 57 -10.38 4.50 6.84
N LEU A 58 -11.00 3.56 7.54
CA LEU A 58 -10.89 2.11 7.34
C LEU A 58 -12.27 1.45 7.32
N SER A 59 -12.33 0.22 6.81
CA SER A 59 -13.51 -0.62 6.88
C SER A 59 -13.20 -1.94 7.60
N ALA A 60 -14.18 -2.48 8.31
CA ALA A 60 -14.11 -3.81 8.91
C ALA A 60 -13.80 -4.90 7.87
N GLU A 61 -14.26 -4.75 6.61
CA GLU A 61 -13.97 -5.69 5.53
C GLU A 61 -12.48 -5.76 5.19
N TYR A 62 -11.72 -4.70 5.45
CA TYR A 62 -10.29 -4.71 5.17
C TYR A 62 -9.55 -5.69 6.07
N PHE A 63 -10.01 -5.91 7.31
CA PHE A 63 -9.44 -6.88 8.24
C PHE A 63 -9.72 -8.32 7.80
N ARG A 64 -10.92 -8.59 7.27
CA ARG A 64 -11.24 -9.85 6.58
C ARG A 64 -10.40 -10.06 5.32
N ALA A 65 -9.97 -8.97 4.69
CA ALA A 65 -9.09 -8.97 3.53
C ALA A 65 -7.59 -8.97 3.90
N GLY A 66 -7.25 -9.26 5.16
CA GLY A 66 -5.86 -9.41 5.62
C GLY A 66 -5.21 -8.13 6.18
N LEU A 67 -5.89 -6.99 6.19
CA LEU A 67 -5.36 -5.78 6.85
C LEU A 67 -5.19 -6.04 8.35
N ARG A 68 -4.08 -5.55 8.90
CA ARG A 68 -3.78 -5.56 10.34
C ARG A 68 -3.24 -4.19 10.75
N LEU A 69 -3.43 -3.85 12.02
CA LEU A 69 -2.88 -2.65 12.63
C LEU A 69 -1.87 -3.05 13.72
N PRO A 70 -0.73 -2.34 13.84
CA PRO A 70 -0.27 -1.27 12.96
C PRO A 70 -0.04 -1.75 11.51
N LEU A 71 -0.21 -0.86 10.51
CA LEU A 71 -0.13 -1.27 9.11
C LEU A 71 1.23 -1.88 8.77
N HIS A 72 1.24 -3.06 8.16
CA HIS A 72 2.48 -3.72 7.71
C HIS A 72 3.30 -2.80 6.78
N PRO A 73 4.65 -2.73 6.91
CA PRO A 73 5.48 -1.81 6.13
C PRO A 73 5.31 -1.93 4.62
N PHE A 74 5.16 -3.16 4.10
CA PHE A 74 4.87 -3.38 2.68
C PHE A 74 3.59 -2.64 2.24
N LEU A 75 2.52 -2.72 3.05
CA LEU A 75 1.25 -2.08 2.75
C LEU A 75 1.36 -0.55 2.80
N ARG A 76 2.13 0.00 3.76
CA ARG A 76 2.42 1.44 3.82
C ARG A 76 3.12 1.92 2.55
N ARG A 77 4.19 1.22 2.14
CA ARG A 77 4.93 1.51 0.89
C ARG A 77 4.05 1.36 -0.34
N ALA A 78 3.17 0.37 -0.38
CA ALA A 78 2.23 0.18 -1.47
C ALA A 78 1.25 1.35 -1.56
N LEU A 79 0.58 1.73 -0.47
CA LEU A 79 -0.35 2.87 -0.43
C LEU A 79 0.33 4.17 -0.84
N MET A 80 1.57 4.39 -0.39
CA MET A 80 2.36 5.56 -0.77
C MET A 80 2.70 5.58 -2.27
N ARG A 81 3.17 4.46 -2.83
CA ARG A 81 3.48 4.33 -4.27
C ARG A 81 2.25 4.47 -5.15
N LEU A 82 1.11 3.97 -4.67
CA LEU A 82 -0.19 4.12 -5.32
C LEU A 82 -0.73 5.54 -5.17
N ASN A 83 -0.19 6.35 -4.26
CA ASN A 83 -0.70 7.67 -3.90
C ASN A 83 -2.19 7.65 -3.56
N VAL A 84 -2.61 6.70 -2.72
CA VAL A 84 -4.00 6.57 -2.27
C VAL A 84 -4.11 6.38 -0.76
N ALA A 85 -5.20 6.87 -0.19
CA ALA A 85 -5.58 6.56 1.18
C ALA A 85 -6.21 5.17 1.29
N PRO A 86 -6.16 4.53 2.48
CA PRO A 86 -6.69 3.19 2.67
C PRO A 86 -8.14 3.01 2.18
N ALA A 87 -9.03 3.93 2.52
CA ALA A 87 -10.44 3.86 2.11
C ALA A 87 -10.70 4.11 0.61
N GLN A 88 -9.67 4.44 -0.18
CA GLN A 88 -9.80 4.50 -1.65
C GLN A 88 -9.69 3.11 -2.29
N LEU A 89 -9.19 2.11 -1.57
CA LEU A 89 -9.10 0.73 -2.08
C LEU A 89 -10.31 -0.09 -1.63
N ASN A 90 -10.81 -0.95 -2.51
CA ASN A 90 -11.83 -1.93 -2.13
C ASN A 90 -11.22 -3.11 -1.36
N ALA A 91 -12.05 -3.93 -0.70
CA ALA A 91 -11.57 -5.07 0.07
C ALA A 91 -10.73 -6.06 -0.77
N ASN A 92 -11.11 -6.31 -2.02
CA ASN A 92 -10.33 -7.17 -2.91
C ASN A 92 -8.95 -6.61 -3.26
N ALA A 93 -8.75 -5.30 -3.25
CA ALA A 93 -7.43 -4.73 -3.44
C ALA A 93 -6.49 -5.12 -2.29
N TYR A 94 -6.99 -5.17 -1.05
CA TYR A 94 -6.25 -5.71 0.09
C TYR A 94 -6.00 -7.21 -0.06
N ARG A 95 -7.01 -8.02 -0.41
CA ARG A 95 -6.83 -9.47 -0.66
C ARG A 95 -5.73 -9.74 -1.67
N ASN A 96 -5.68 -8.96 -2.75
CA ASN A 96 -4.63 -9.07 -3.76
C ASN A 96 -3.26 -8.64 -3.20
N LEU A 97 -3.15 -7.49 -2.53
CA LEU A 97 -1.88 -7.03 -1.97
C LEU A 97 -1.31 -7.99 -0.92
N VAL A 98 -2.14 -8.38 0.05
CA VAL A 98 -1.73 -9.28 1.15
C VAL A 98 -1.52 -10.70 0.62
N GLY A 99 -2.44 -11.23 -0.18
CA GLY A 99 -2.31 -12.58 -0.74
C GLY A 99 -1.09 -12.73 -1.66
N CYS A 100 -0.78 -11.71 -2.48
CA CYS A 100 0.46 -11.74 -3.27
C CYS A 100 1.70 -11.71 -2.39
N PHE A 101 1.69 -10.92 -1.31
CA PHE A 101 2.80 -10.88 -0.35
C PHE A 101 3.02 -12.26 0.27
N ILE A 102 1.95 -12.89 0.78
CA ILE A 102 2.03 -14.21 1.41
C ILE A 102 2.50 -15.28 0.43
N LEU A 103 1.95 -15.32 -0.79
CA LEU A 103 2.41 -16.25 -1.84
C LEU A 103 3.89 -16.06 -2.14
N TRP A 104 4.37 -14.82 -2.23
CA TRP A 104 5.77 -14.53 -2.49
C TRP A 104 6.67 -14.97 -1.34
N ALA A 105 6.30 -14.62 -0.11
CA ALA A 105 7.04 -14.98 1.10
C ALA A 105 7.11 -16.51 1.28
N LYS A 106 5.99 -17.20 1.08
CA LYS A 106 5.88 -18.67 1.16
C LYS A 106 6.81 -19.39 0.18
N ASN A 107 6.90 -18.90 -1.06
CA ASN A 107 7.63 -19.60 -2.12
C ASN A 107 9.11 -19.20 -2.22
N PHE A 108 9.48 -17.99 -1.77
CA PHE A 108 10.81 -17.43 -2.00
C PHE A 108 11.51 -16.89 -0.76
N ALA A 109 10.87 -16.97 0.42
CA ALA A 109 11.40 -16.41 1.67
C ALA A 109 11.85 -14.94 1.55
N ALA A 110 11.13 -14.16 0.73
CA ALA A 110 11.47 -12.79 0.39
C ALA A 110 10.23 -11.88 0.44
N GLU A 111 10.43 -10.58 0.59
CA GLU A 111 9.34 -9.60 0.43
C GLU A 111 8.99 -9.43 -1.07
N LEU A 112 7.69 -9.39 -1.38
CA LEU A 112 7.19 -9.14 -2.73
C LEU A 112 7.69 -7.80 -3.30
N PRO A 113 8.44 -7.79 -4.41
CA PRO A 113 8.75 -6.56 -5.11
C PRO A 113 7.47 -5.94 -5.67
N PHE A 114 7.17 -4.70 -5.31
CA PHE A 114 5.95 -4.03 -5.82
C PHE A 114 5.88 -3.96 -7.35
N ARG A 115 7.02 -3.96 -8.04
CA ARG A 115 7.06 -4.01 -9.51
C ARG A 115 6.54 -5.35 -10.06
N ALA A 116 6.73 -6.45 -9.32
CA ALA A 116 6.12 -7.75 -9.64
C ALA A 116 4.59 -7.67 -9.46
N PHE A 117 4.10 -7.04 -8.38
CA PHE A 117 2.67 -6.77 -8.21
C PHE A 117 2.08 -5.95 -9.36
N GLN A 118 2.75 -4.87 -9.78
CA GLN A 118 2.33 -4.06 -10.92
C GLN A 118 2.35 -4.83 -12.25
N ASN A 119 3.20 -5.85 -12.38
CA ASN A 119 3.23 -6.73 -13.55
C ASN A 119 2.02 -7.68 -13.59
N LEU A 120 1.51 -8.07 -12.43
CA LEU A 120 0.35 -8.96 -12.28
C LEU A 120 -0.99 -8.24 -12.45
N TYR A 121 -1.11 -7.01 -11.93
CA TYR A 121 -2.36 -6.26 -11.88
C TYR A 121 -2.23 -4.90 -12.51
N ARG A 122 -3.30 -4.40 -13.11
CA ARG A 122 -3.53 -2.97 -13.38
C ARG A 122 -4.43 -2.38 -12.31
N MET A 123 -4.25 -1.10 -12.02
CA MET A 123 -5.17 -0.33 -11.19
C MET A 123 -6.21 0.35 -12.08
N LYS A 124 -7.46 0.41 -11.64
CA LYS A 124 -8.55 1.11 -12.34
C LYS A 124 -9.38 1.90 -11.35
N SER A 125 -9.85 3.07 -11.78
CA SER A 125 -10.88 3.81 -11.06
C SER A 125 -12.18 3.02 -11.06
N ALA A 126 -12.86 2.97 -9.91
CA ALA A 126 -14.14 2.31 -9.77
C ALA A 126 -15.24 3.17 -10.44
N PRO A 127 -15.97 2.65 -11.45
CA PRO A 127 -16.96 3.45 -12.19
C PRO A 127 -18.09 3.99 -11.30
N SER A 128 -18.46 3.23 -10.27
CA SER A 128 -19.58 3.52 -9.36
C SER A 128 -19.14 4.11 -8.02
N SER A 129 -17.89 4.57 -7.91
CA SER A 129 -17.33 5.10 -6.66
C SER A 129 -16.22 6.10 -6.96
N ALA A 130 -16.60 7.37 -7.12
CA ALA A 130 -15.66 8.44 -7.43
C ALA A 130 -14.50 8.46 -6.41
N GLY A 131 -13.27 8.49 -6.92
CA GLY A 131 -12.06 8.49 -6.08
C GLY A 131 -11.69 7.13 -5.48
N SER A 132 -12.42 6.06 -5.75
CA SER A 132 -12.05 4.69 -5.34
C SER A 132 -11.39 3.92 -6.48
N TYR A 133 -10.59 2.92 -6.15
CA TYR A 133 -9.80 2.13 -7.07
C TYR A 133 -9.87 0.64 -6.74
N TYR A 134 -9.62 -0.19 -7.75
CA TYR A 134 -9.51 -1.63 -7.63
C TYR A 134 -8.40 -2.16 -8.55
N PHE A 135 -7.97 -3.39 -8.28
CA PHE A 135 -7.00 -4.09 -9.11
C PHE A 135 -7.69 -5.09 -10.03
N GLN A 136 -7.23 -5.14 -11.28
CA GLN A 136 -7.66 -6.11 -12.29
C GLN A 136 -6.42 -6.86 -12.80
N GLY A 137 -6.45 -8.19 -12.81
CA GLY A 137 -5.34 -9.00 -13.31
C GLY A 137 -5.06 -8.75 -14.80
N PHE A 138 -3.79 -8.70 -15.19
CA PHE A 138 -3.38 -8.71 -16.60
C PHE A 138 -3.52 -10.09 -17.23
N LYS A 139 -3.20 -11.14 -16.47
CA LYS A 139 -3.09 -12.53 -16.93
C LYS A 139 -3.73 -13.46 -15.91
N GLY A 140 -5.06 -13.48 -15.91
CA GLY A 140 -5.84 -14.27 -14.97
C GLY A 140 -5.69 -13.79 -13.52
N THR A 141 -6.05 -14.68 -12.60
CA THR A 141 -6.14 -14.41 -11.17
C THR A 141 -4.91 -14.97 -10.45
N PHE A 142 -4.13 -14.13 -9.76
CA PHE A 142 -2.98 -14.58 -8.97
C PHE A 142 -3.42 -15.08 -7.58
N VAL A 143 -4.24 -14.29 -6.87
CA VAL A 143 -4.92 -14.68 -5.63
C VAL A 143 -6.32 -15.19 -5.94
N ALA A 144 -6.51 -16.50 -5.84
CA ALA A 144 -7.72 -17.20 -6.27
C ALA A 144 -8.91 -17.01 -5.31
N LYS A 145 -10.12 -17.26 -5.85
CA LYS A 145 -11.41 -17.23 -5.14
C LYS A 145 -11.68 -15.96 -4.34
N CYS A 146 -11.17 -14.82 -4.81
CA CYS A 146 -11.64 -13.52 -4.34
C CYS A 146 -13.12 -13.35 -4.71
N PRO A 147 -13.97 -12.78 -3.83
CA PRO A 147 -15.36 -12.50 -4.16
C PRO A 147 -15.49 -11.57 -5.38
N ASP A 148 -16.47 -11.80 -6.26
CA ASP A 148 -16.67 -10.95 -7.46
C ASP A 148 -17.10 -9.52 -7.10
N SER A 149 -17.84 -9.35 -6.01
CA SER A 149 -18.24 -8.05 -5.49
C SER A 149 -18.26 -8.07 -3.97
N ASP A 150 -17.50 -7.15 -3.38
CA ASP A 150 -17.55 -6.85 -1.95
C ASP A 150 -17.90 -5.37 -1.84
N LYS A 151 -19.19 -5.06 -1.63
CA LYS A 151 -19.70 -3.68 -1.45
C LYS A 151 -19.88 -3.32 0.02
N GLN A 152 -19.77 -4.31 0.91
CA GLN A 152 -20.00 -4.12 2.35
C GLN A 152 -19.00 -3.12 2.95
N PHE A 153 -17.80 -3.02 2.36
CA PHE A 153 -16.79 -2.05 2.82
C PHE A 153 -17.27 -0.58 2.79
N LYS A 154 -18.26 -0.24 1.95
CA LYS A 154 -18.81 1.11 1.85
C LYS A 154 -19.78 1.44 3.00
N HIS A 155 -20.36 0.42 3.63
CA HIS A 155 -21.38 0.58 4.67
C HIS A 155 -20.82 0.39 6.08
N LEU A 156 -19.65 -0.24 6.21
CA LEU A 156 -19.01 -0.58 7.48
C LEU A 156 -17.63 0.06 7.58
N TRP A 157 -17.58 1.39 7.63
CA TRP A 157 -16.34 2.15 7.76
C TRP A 157 -16.30 2.96 9.06
N PHE A 158 -15.11 3.30 9.52
CA PHE A 158 -14.83 4.04 10.76
C PHE A 158 -13.50 4.79 10.63
N TYR A 159 -13.21 5.69 11.57
CA TYR A 159 -11.90 6.32 11.65
C TYR A 159 -10.99 5.59 12.63
N ALA A 160 -9.73 5.37 12.25
CA ALA A 160 -8.67 4.87 13.11
C ALA A 160 -7.61 5.96 13.31
N GLY A 161 -7.39 6.35 14.57
CA GLY A 161 -6.37 7.29 15.04
C GLY A 161 -5.39 6.57 15.97
N GLY A 162 -4.51 7.32 16.62
CA GLY A 162 -3.48 6.73 17.49
C GLY A 162 -2.46 5.88 16.71
N MET A 163 -2.12 4.70 17.23
CA MET A 163 -0.99 3.89 16.76
C MET A 163 -1.30 2.96 15.57
N TRP A 164 -2.06 3.45 14.60
CA TRP A 164 -2.46 2.66 13.42
C TRP A 164 -1.32 2.46 12.39
N LEU A 165 -0.27 3.28 12.44
CA LEU A 165 0.79 3.31 11.43
C LEU A 165 1.99 2.42 11.79
N HIS A 166 2.65 2.70 12.92
CA HIS A 166 3.82 1.98 13.41
C HIS A 166 4.17 2.35 14.86
N GLY A 167 3.61 1.63 15.84
CA GLY A 167 3.92 1.85 17.26
C GLY A 167 3.94 3.33 17.64
N HIS A 168 4.98 3.77 18.36
CA HIS A 168 5.16 5.14 18.85
C HIS A 168 5.45 6.22 17.80
N LEU A 169 5.61 5.87 16.52
CA LEU A 169 6.05 6.83 15.51
C LEU A 169 4.90 7.56 14.81
N ALA A 170 5.02 8.88 14.71
CA ALA A 170 4.15 9.72 13.91
C ALA A 170 4.53 9.66 12.42
N GLN A 171 3.58 10.02 11.53
CA GLN A 171 3.79 10.00 10.07
C GLN A 171 5.01 10.82 9.61
N ASN A 172 5.33 11.91 10.30
CA ASN A 172 6.49 12.75 9.99
C ASN A 172 7.84 12.10 10.34
N GLU A 173 7.84 11.10 11.22
CA GLU A 173 9.03 10.36 11.65
C GLU A 173 9.35 9.17 10.72
N LEU A 174 8.36 8.71 9.95
CA LEU A 174 8.60 7.72 8.91
C LEU A 174 9.33 8.32 7.69
N PRO A 175 10.19 7.52 7.02
CA PRO A 175 10.68 7.85 5.69
C PRO A 175 9.52 8.19 4.75
N TRP A 176 9.72 9.17 3.87
CA TRP A 176 8.67 9.64 2.96
C TRP A 176 8.01 8.49 2.16
N SER A 177 8.81 7.48 1.77
CA SER A 177 8.37 6.29 1.04
C SER A 177 7.41 5.38 1.83
N GLU A 178 7.29 5.55 3.14
CA GLU A 178 6.40 4.77 4.02
C GLU A 178 5.28 5.60 4.63
N ARG A 179 5.21 6.89 4.31
CA ARG A 179 4.10 7.75 4.75
C ARG A 179 2.83 7.33 4.03
N VAL A 180 1.74 7.18 4.77
CA VAL A 180 0.46 6.75 4.19
C VAL A 180 -0.38 7.98 3.87
N PRO A 181 -0.85 8.18 2.62
CA PRO A 181 -1.86 9.20 2.35
C PRO A 181 -3.09 9.00 3.25
N VAL A 182 -3.48 10.02 4.02
CA VAL A 182 -4.64 9.91 4.93
C VAL A 182 -5.93 10.45 4.31
N VAL A 183 -5.81 11.43 3.42
CA VAL A 183 -6.92 11.98 2.63
C VAL A 183 -6.92 11.39 1.23
N PHE A 184 -8.08 11.40 0.57
CA PHE A 184 -8.17 10.90 -0.80
C PHE A 184 -7.26 11.70 -1.74
N ARG A 185 -6.54 11.00 -2.61
CA ARG A 185 -5.62 11.56 -3.60
C ARG A 185 -5.89 10.96 -4.98
N ASN A 186 -5.27 11.57 -6.00
CA ASN A 186 -5.26 11.00 -7.34
C ASN A 186 -4.31 9.80 -7.35
N GLY A 187 -4.89 8.61 -7.38
CA GLY A 187 -4.16 7.36 -7.41
C GLY A 187 -3.31 7.23 -8.67
N TYR A 188 -2.12 6.66 -8.52
CA TYR A 188 -1.23 6.31 -9.60
C TYR A 188 -1.79 5.10 -10.35
N VAL A 189 -2.48 5.37 -11.46
CA VAL A 189 -3.09 4.37 -12.33
C VAL A 189 -2.11 3.95 -13.42
N TRP A 190 -2.01 2.64 -13.67
CA TRP A 190 -1.25 2.09 -14.79
C TRP A 190 -2.09 1.06 -15.55
N THR A 191 -1.95 1.03 -16.87
CA THR A 191 -2.79 0.20 -17.76
C THR A 191 -2.02 -0.89 -18.50
N ARG A 192 -0.68 -0.89 -18.40
CA ARG A 192 0.22 -1.89 -19.00
C ARG A 192 1.15 -2.47 -17.95
N ALA A 193 1.43 -3.76 -18.05
CA ALA A 193 2.34 -4.44 -17.15
C ALA A 193 3.77 -3.89 -17.38
N PRO A 194 4.45 -3.35 -16.35
CA PRO A 194 5.82 -2.89 -16.50
C PRO A 194 6.75 -4.06 -16.80
N HIS A 195 7.86 -3.78 -17.48
CA HIS A 195 8.94 -4.74 -17.64
C HIS A 195 9.49 -5.16 -16.26
N ILE A 196 9.69 -6.47 -16.08
CA ILE A 196 10.34 -7.08 -14.93
C ILE A 196 11.52 -7.93 -15.42
N ARG A 197 12.54 -8.06 -14.58
CA ARG A 197 13.71 -8.92 -14.86
C ARG A 197 13.25 -10.37 -15.02
N GLU A 198 13.99 -11.15 -15.81
CA GLU A 198 13.64 -12.53 -16.11
C GLU A 198 13.52 -13.39 -14.85
N THR A 199 14.44 -13.23 -13.90
CA THR A 199 14.37 -13.93 -12.60
C THR A 199 13.06 -13.68 -11.84
N ILE A 200 12.52 -12.46 -11.89
CA ILE A 200 11.24 -12.11 -11.25
C ILE A 200 10.07 -12.66 -12.08
N ARG A 201 10.21 -12.71 -13.41
CA ARG A 201 9.21 -13.30 -14.30
C ARG A 201 9.05 -14.78 -14.03
N ASP A 202 10.15 -15.52 -13.90
CA ASP A 202 10.14 -16.96 -13.62
C ASP A 202 9.47 -17.26 -12.27
N MET A 203 9.78 -16.45 -11.25
CA MET A 203 9.11 -16.52 -9.95
C MET A 203 7.60 -16.28 -10.05
N VAL A 204 7.18 -15.27 -10.82
CA VAL A 204 5.76 -14.98 -11.07
C VAL A 204 5.08 -16.17 -11.76
N VAL A 205 5.69 -16.71 -12.81
CA VAL A 205 5.15 -17.87 -13.56
C VAL A 205 5.07 -19.10 -12.67
N GLY A 206 6.09 -19.35 -11.85
CA GLY A 206 6.11 -20.44 -10.88
C GLY A 206 4.90 -20.38 -9.94
N ILE A 207 4.60 -19.20 -9.36
CA ILE A 207 3.41 -19.04 -8.53
C ILE A 207 2.12 -19.20 -9.34
N GLN A 208 2.03 -18.65 -10.56
CA GLN A 208 0.83 -18.77 -11.39
C GLN A 208 0.45 -20.22 -11.71
N ASN A 209 1.45 -21.11 -11.79
CA ASN A 209 1.26 -22.53 -12.05
C ASN A 209 0.90 -23.36 -10.81
N LEU A 210 0.90 -22.78 -9.60
CA LEU A 210 0.43 -23.45 -8.39
C LEU A 210 -1.07 -23.76 -8.51
N ALA A 211 -1.49 -24.84 -7.84
CA ALA A 211 -2.87 -25.25 -7.81
C ALA A 211 -3.75 -24.16 -7.17
N GLU A 212 -5.00 -24.05 -7.60
CA GLU A 212 -5.88 -22.96 -7.16
C GLU A 212 -6.07 -22.92 -5.63
N HIS A 213 -6.11 -24.09 -4.98
CA HIS A 213 -6.26 -24.19 -3.53
C HIS A 213 -5.05 -23.63 -2.75
N GLU A 214 -3.86 -23.66 -3.34
CA GLU A 214 -2.64 -23.06 -2.75
C GLU A 214 -2.65 -21.54 -2.85
N ARG A 215 -3.45 -21.01 -3.79
CA ARG A 215 -3.61 -19.59 -4.07
C ARG A 215 -4.93 -19.03 -3.55
N ASP A 216 -5.74 -19.84 -2.88
CA ASP A 216 -7.05 -19.47 -2.35
C ASP A 216 -6.91 -18.40 -1.27
N GLN A 217 -7.61 -17.28 -1.45
CA GLN A 217 -7.56 -16.17 -0.49
C GLN A 217 -7.91 -16.57 0.94
N ARG A 218 -8.76 -17.60 1.15
CA ARG A 218 -9.11 -18.05 2.50
C ARG A 218 -7.91 -18.63 3.24
N THR A 219 -7.11 -19.42 2.53
CA THR A 219 -5.88 -20.05 3.05
C THR A 219 -4.72 -19.06 3.13
N LEU A 220 -4.66 -18.08 2.22
CA LEU A 220 -3.60 -17.07 2.26
C LEU A 220 -3.81 -16.05 3.37
N LEU A 221 -5.06 -15.79 3.78
CA LEU A 221 -5.41 -14.75 4.73
C LEU A 221 -5.85 -15.28 6.09
N ASP A 222 -5.72 -16.59 6.32
CA ASP A 222 -5.91 -17.17 7.65
C ASP A 222 -4.80 -16.75 8.62
N GLN A 223 -5.08 -16.82 9.91
CA GLN A 223 -4.19 -16.31 10.95
C GLN A 223 -2.84 -17.04 11.00
N SER A 224 -2.79 -18.35 10.69
CA SER A 224 -1.56 -19.14 10.67
C SER A 224 -0.66 -18.66 9.54
N SER A 225 -1.24 -18.55 8.35
CA SER A 225 -0.57 -18.11 7.13
C SER A 225 -0.02 -16.68 7.28
N LEU A 226 -0.82 -15.76 7.84
CA LEU A 226 -0.36 -14.39 8.12
C LEU A 226 0.79 -14.37 9.16
N SER A 227 0.75 -15.25 10.16
CA SER A 227 1.80 -15.34 11.18
C SER A 227 3.10 -15.92 10.63
N GLU A 228 3.02 -17.10 10.01
CA GLU A 228 4.15 -17.87 9.48
C GLU A 228 4.95 -17.08 8.45
N HIS A 229 4.28 -16.27 7.64
CA HIS A 229 4.90 -15.52 6.55
C HIS A 229 5.19 -14.06 6.90
N GLY A 230 5.30 -13.74 8.20
CA GLY A 230 5.82 -12.47 8.69
C GLY A 230 4.86 -11.28 8.57
N TRP A 231 3.60 -11.49 8.18
CA TRP A 231 2.62 -10.40 8.06
C TRP A 231 2.21 -9.83 9.43
N LEU A 232 2.19 -10.68 10.47
CA LEU A 232 1.86 -10.27 11.84
C LEU A 232 3.06 -9.85 12.68
N ALA A 233 4.30 -10.06 12.21
CA ALA A 233 5.51 -9.85 12.99
C ALA A 233 5.70 -8.40 13.49
N PHE A 234 5.05 -7.43 12.85
CA PHE A 234 5.13 -6.01 13.20
C PHE A 234 4.20 -5.55 14.33
N ALA A 235 3.35 -6.43 14.88
CA ALA A 235 2.44 -6.09 15.97
C ALA A 235 3.07 -6.17 17.37
N SER A 236 4.27 -6.74 17.52
CA SER A 236 4.94 -6.90 18.82
C SER A 236 6.09 -5.89 18.98
N THR A 237 5.82 -4.81 19.72
CA THR A 237 6.71 -3.65 19.91
C THR A 237 8.00 -3.93 20.69
N SER A 238 8.30 -5.17 21.07
CA SER A 238 9.40 -5.50 21.99
C SER A 238 10.62 -6.16 21.34
N GLN A 239 10.55 -6.62 20.09
CA GLN A 239 11.69 -7.27 19.44
C GLN A 239 11.76 -6.95 17.95
N MET A 240 12.47 -5.89 17.58
CA MET A 240 13.02 -5.77 16.23
C MET A 240 14.48 -5.33 16.29
N PRO A 241 15.40 -6.03 15.58
CA PRO A 241 16.78 -5.65 15.50
C PRO A 241 16.90 -4.34 14.73
N SER A 242 17.76 -3.45 15.21
CA SER A 242 18.22 -2.27 14.49
C SER A 242 18.60 -2.69 13.07
N VAL A 243 17.83 -2.22 12.08
CA VAL A 243 18.23 -2.30 10.68
C VAL A 243 19.52 -1.49 10.56
N ARG A 244 20.66 -2.17 10.64
CA ARG A 244 21.95 -1.55 10.35
C ARG A 244 21.86 -1.06 8.92
N ARG A 245 22.00 0.26 8.73
CA ARG A 245 22.26 0.84 7.41
C ARG A 245 23.40 0.03 6.77
N PRO A 246 23.27 -0.41 5.51
CA PRO A 246 24.46 -0.85 4.79
C PRO A 246 25.44 0.31 4.75
N GLU A 247 26.67 0.06 5.21
CA GLU A 247 27.80 0.99 5.08
C GLU A 247 27.88 1.48 3.62
N PRO A 248 28.02 2.79 3.37
CA PRO A 248 28.17 3.27 2.01
C PRO A 248 29.44 2.66 1.43
N VAL A 249 29.27 1.84 0.39
CA VAL A 249 30.39 1.34 -0.41
C VAL A 249 31.15 2.57 -0.92
N THR A 250 32.39 2.73 -0.46
CA THR A 250 33.28 3.76 -0.96
C THR A 250 33.62 3.40 -2.40
N VAL A 251 32.91 3.98 -3.37
CA VAL A 251 33.27 3.85 -4.78
C VAL A 251 34.56 4.64 -4.97
N ALA A 252 35.66 3.94 -5.24
CA ALA A 252 36.91 4.58 -5.61
C ALA A 252 36.65 5.56 -6.77
N ARG A 253 37.04 6.83 -6.59
CA ARG A 253 36.98 7.86 -7.62
C ARG A 253 37.69 7.35 -8.88
N MET A 254 36.95 7.17 -9.96
CA MET A 254 37.58 7.01 -11.27
C MET A 254 38.35 8.29 -11.63
N PRO A 255 39.56 8.20 -12.21
CA PRO A 255 40.28 9.37 -12.66
C PRO A 255 39.52 10.05 -13.81
N GLU A 256 39.45 11.38 -13.76
CA GLU A 256 38.80 12.19 -14.80
C GLU A 256 39.52 12.05 -16.15
N PRO A 257 38.80 12.00 -17.27
CA PRO A 257 39.42 11.95 -18.59
C PRO A 257 40.09 13.28 -18.93
N THR A 258 41.40 13.23 -19.21
CA THR A 258 42.19 14.37 -19.68
C THR A 258 41.73 14.77 -21.09
N VAL A 259 41.00 15.88 -21.21
CA VAL A 259 40.62 16.45 -22.51
C VAL A 259 41.72 17.39 -22.99
N HIS A 260 42.49 16.97 -24.00
CA HIS A 260 43.44 17.85 -24.68
C HIS A 260 42.72 18.71 -25.72
N TYR A 261 42.61 20.02 -25.45
CA TYR A 261 42.11 20.99 -26.42
C TYR A 261 43.22 21.37 -27.40
N ARG A 262 43.00 21.11 -28.70
CA ARG A 262 43.91 21.54 -29.78
C ARG A 262 43.52 22.95 -30.22
N SER A 263 44.32 23.95 -29.85
CA SER A 263 44.13 25.35 -30.25
C SER A 263 44.25 25.50 -31.77
N ARG A 264 43.20 25.98 -32.45
CA ARG A 264 43.29 26.44 -33.85
C ARG A 264 43.71 27.90 -33.88
N SER A 265 44.73 28.15 -34.69
CA SER A 265 45.34 29.45 -35.01
C SER A 265 44.34 30.45 -35.57
N THR A 266 44.48 31.70 -35.13
CA THR A 266 43.80 32.91 -35.64
C THR A 266 44.24 33.23 -37.06
N ALA A 267 43.27 33.50 -37.95
CA ALA A 267 43.49 34.18 -39.23
C ALA A 267 42.58 35.41 -39.30
N ALA A 268 43.13 36.53 -39.78
CA ALA A 268 42.58 37.87 -39.76
C ALA A 268 41.37 38.06 -40.71
N PRO A 269 40.51 39.08 -40.48
CA PRO A 269 39.34 39.34 -41.32
C PRO A 269 39.70 40.12 -42.60
N ALA A 270 39.12 39.70 -43.72
CA ALA A 270 39.18 40.40 -45.01
C ALA A 270 37.97 41.34 -45.18
N GLU A 271 38.24 42.47 -45.84
CA GLU A 271 37.39 43.63 -46.06
C GLU A 271 36.07 43.34 -46.81
N ALA A 272 35.00 44.03 -46.38
CA ALA A 272 33.74 44.10 -47.11
C ALA A 272 33.77 45.30 -48.06
N ALA A 273 33.84 45.03 -49.37
CA ALA A 273 33.65 46.03 -50.41
C ALA A 273 32.15 46.25 -50.67
N SER A 274 31.80 47.52 -50.76
CA SER A 274 30.52 48.10 -51.12
C SER A 274 30.00 47.65 -52.48
N ASP A 275 28.69 47.45 -52.61
CA ASP A 275 28.01 47.77 -53.86
C ASP A 275 26.62 48.34 -53.62
N GLN A 276 26.30 49.37 -54.40
CA GLN A 276 25.12 50.24 -54.35
C GLN A 276 23.97 49.71 -55.24
N PRO A 277 22.77 50.32 -55.21
CA PRO A 277 21.53 49.66 -55.64
C PRO A 277 21.04 50.03 -57.06
N GLU A 278 19.95 49.35 -57.45
CA GLU A 278 18.96 49.64 -58.51
C GLU A 278 19.30 49.27 -59.96
N THR A 279 18.52 48.34 -60.53
CA THR A 279 17.29 48.63 -61.30
C THR A 279 16.36 47.41 -61.31
#